data_AF-A0A1A8E3F8-F1
#
_entry.id   AF-A0A1A8E3F8-F1
#
_cell.length_a   1.000
_cell.length_b   1.000
_cell.length_c   1.000
_cell.angle_alpha   90.00
_cell.angle_beta   90.00
_cell.angle_gamma   90.00
#
_symmetry.space_group_name_H-M   'P 1'
#
loop_
_entity.id
_entity.type
_entity.pdbx_description
1 polymer ?
#
loop_
_entity_poly.entity_id
_entity_poly.type
_entity_poly.pdbx_seq_one_letter_code
_entity_poly.pdbx_strand_id
1 'polypeptide(L)'
;MADPSLTSPSGTPLRSPNAPLTISFPFSREGSRLWEEGREPRLPLELPSPLPTKRTRTYSATVRAHSGPVFKGVCKNFSRSQGHGFIQPSHGGEDIFVHISDIDGEYVPVEGDEVTYKVCRVPPKNIKVQAVEVKIIHLKPGTKHETWSGQIISS
;
A
#
# COMPACT_ATOMS: atom_id res chain seq x y z
N MET A 1 -40.97 -71.58 1.50
CA MET A 1 -39.71 -72.01 0.85
C MET A 1 -39.05 -70.75 0.33
N ALA A 2 -37.88 -70.40 0.87
CA ALA A 2 -37.16 -69.15 0.57
C ALA A 2 -35.76 -69.50 0.05
N ASP A 3 -35.34 -68.79 -1.01
CA ASP A 3 -34.08 -68.94 -1.73
C ASP A 3 -32.82 -68.75 -0.85
N PRO A 4 -31.75 -69.54 -1.07
CA PRO A 4 -30.41 -69.23 -0.59
C PRO A 4 -29.48 -68.88 -1.76
N SER A 5 -28.94 -67.66 -1.79
CA SER A 5 -27.66 -67.41 -2.46
C SER A 5 -26.93 -66.22 -1.82
N LEU A 6 -26.01 -66.57 -0.92
CA LEU A 6 -24.91 -65.72 -0.48
C LEU A 6 -23.80 -65.83 -1.51
N THR A 7 -23.28 -64.70 -2.00
CA THR A 7 -21.93 -64.66 -2.57
C THR A 7 -21.19 -63.42 -2.09
N SER A 8 -19.99 -63.66 -1.59
CA SER A 8 -19.10 -62.71 -0.92
C SER A 8 -18.37 -61.79 -1.91
N PRO A 9 -18.07 -60.52 -1.57
CA PRO A 9 -17.11 -59.72 -2.33
C PRO A 9 -15.67 -60.01 -1.86
N SER A 10 -14.85 -60.60 -2.73
CA SER A 10 -13.40 -60.72 -2.56
C SER A 10 -12.68 -59.41 -2.91
N GLY A 11 -11.76 -58.96 -2.05
CA GLY A 11 -11.12 -57.63 -2.13
C GLY A 11 -9.80 -57.51 -2.91
N THR A 12 -9.55 -56.26 -3.36
CA THR A 12 -8.28 -55.49 -3.52
C THR A 12 -7.23 -55.95 -4.57
N PRO A 13 -6.41 -55.04 -5.20
CA PRO A 13 -5.87 -53.80 -4.63
C PRO A 13 -5.81 -52.52 -5.50
N LEU A 14 -5.58 -51.42 -4.76
CA LEU A 14 -5.03 -50.10 -5.08
C LEU A 14 -4.25 -49.97 -6.41
N ARG A 15 -4.64 -49.03 -7.29
CA ARG A 15 -3.69 -48.28 -8.15
C ARG A 15 -4.28 -46.97 -8.69
N SER A 16 -3.72 -45.85 -8.24
CA SER A 16 -3.98 -44.52 -8.82
C SER A 16 -3.11 -44.31 -10.07
N PRO A 17 -3.65 -43.87 -11.22
CA PRO A 17 -2.83 -43.36 -12.30
C PRO A 17 -2.55 -41.87 -12.05
N ASN A 18 -1.29 -41.56 -11.82
CA ASN A 18 -0.75 -40.22 -11.77
C ASN A 18 -0.57 -39.73 -13.21
N ALA A 19 -1.30 -38.70 -13.65
CA ALA A 19 -1.12 -38.08 -14.96
C ALA A 19 -1.25 -36.55 -14.86
N PRO A 20 -0.19 -35.78 -15.13
CA PRO A 20 -0.27 -34.33 -15.19
C PRO A 20 -0.81 -33.89 -16.55
N LEU A 21 -1.91 -33.14 -16.55
CA LEU A 21 -2.46 -32.51 -17.76
C LEU A 21 -1.63 -31.26 -18.09
N THR A 22 -0.76 -31.38 -19.10
CA THR A 22 -0.10 -30.23 -19.74
C THR A 22 -1.07 -29.62 -20.75
N ILE A 23 -1.49 -28.37 -20.50
CA ILE A 23 -2.22 -27.56 -21.48
C ILE A 23 -1.19 -26.84 -22.33
N SER A 24 -0.99 -27.32 -23.55
CA SER A 24 -0.23 -26.66 -24.60
C SER A 24 -1.19 -25.95 -25.56
N PHE A 25 -1.08 -24.63 -25.69
CA PHE A 25 -1.76 -23.87 -26.75
C PHE A 25 -0.89 -23.80 -28.00
N PRO A 26 -1.41 -24.17 -29.19
CA PRO A 26 -0.67 -24.07 -30.43
C PRO A 26 -0.84 -22.68 -31.05
N PHE A 27 0.27 -22.17 -31.57
CA PHE A 27 0.41 -21.15 -32.62
C PHE A 27 0.74 -19.71 -32.20
N SER A 28 1.88 -19.28 -32.75
CA SER A 28 2.61 -18.02 -32.58
C SER A 28 1.99 -16.85 -33.34
N ARG A 29 2.13 -15.63 -32.79
CA ARG A 29 2.43 -14.44 -33.62
C ARG A 29 2.98 -13.27 -32.79
N GLU A 30 4.24 -12.93 -33.11
CA GLU A 30 4.79 -11.60 -33.34
C GLU A 30 4.54 -10.47 -32.32
N GLY A 31 5.62 -9.96 -31.73
CA GLY A 31 5.60 -8.64 -31.12
C GLY A 31 6.71 -8.39 -30.11
N SER A 32 7.72 -7.64 -30.55
CA SER A 32 8.51 -6.73 -29.70
C SER A 32 9.65 -7.35 -28.88
N ARG A 33 10.66 -7.84 -29.60
CA ARG A 33 12.05 -7.65 -29.17
C ARG A 33 12.39 -6.17 -29.28
N LEU A 34 12.18 -5.37 -28.25
CA LEU A 34 12.84 -4.07 -28.10
C LEU A 34 12.68 -3.51 -26.68
N TRP A 35 13.67 -3.79 -25.83
CA TRP A 35 14.39 -2.83 -25.01
C TRP A 35 15.50 -3.67 -24.33
N GLU A 36 16.67 -3.74 -24.96
CA GLU A 36 17.82 -2.89 -24.67
C GLU A 36 18.21 -2.93 -23.20
N GLU A 37 19.09 -3.89 -22.93
CA GLU A 37 20.02 -3.95 -21.82
C GLU A 37 20.83 -2.64 -21.79
N GLY A 38 20.28 -1.63 -21.11
CA GLY A 38 20.81 -0.28 -21.07
C GLY A 38 20.38 0.46 -19.81
N ARG A 39 21.17 0.32 -18.75
CA ARG A 39 21.37 1.29 -17.63
C ARG A 39 20.16 2.15 -17.26
N GLU A 40 19.31 1.67 -16.35
CA GLU A 40 18.44 2.54 -15.55
C GLU A 40 19.09 2.81 -14.17
N PRO A 41 19.31 4.08 -13.78
CA PRO A 41 19.77 4.40 -12.44
C PRO A 41 18.68 3.97 -11.45
N ARG A 42 19.08 3.31 -10.36
CA ARG A 42 18.18 2.91 -9.28
C ARG A 42 17.43 4.14 -8.75
N LEU A 43 16.23 4.41 -9.24
CA LEU A 43 15.37 5.44 -8.66
C LEU A 43 14.65 4.89 -7.42
N PRO A 44 14.53 5.69 -6.34
CA PRO A 44 14.04 5.20 -5.05
C PRO A 44 12.53 4.89 -5.05
N LEU A 45 12.17 3.75 -4.45
CA LEU A 45 10.83 3.40 -3.96
C LEU A 45 9.70 3.37 -5.01
N GLU A 46 9.71 2.35 -5.87
CA GLU A 46 8.51 1.90 -6.60
C GLU A 46 7.41 1.49 -5.60
N LEU A 47 6.47 2.38 -5.33
CA LEU A 47 5.28 2.14 -4.52
C LEU A 47 4.23 1.38 -5.36
N PRO A 48 3.59 0.31 -4.84
CA PRO A 48 2.63 -0.45 -5.63
C PRO A 48 1.40 0.40 -5.91
N SER A 49 1.16 0.68 -7.19
CA SER A 49 -0.04 1.33 -7.67
C SER A 49 -1.23 0.35 -7.67
N PRO A 50 -2.43 0.77 -7.23
CA PRO A 50 -2.74 2.04 -6.58
C PRO A 50 -2.45 2.01 -5.06
N LEU A 51 -1.74 3.03 -4.57
CA LEU A 51 -1.56 3.23 -3.14
C LEU A 51 -2.92 3.46 -2.48
N PRO A 52 -3.21 2.87 -1.30
CA PRO A 52 -4.48 3.09 -0.62
C PRO A 52 -4.59 4.57 -0.27
N THR A 53 -5.66 5.22 -0.73
CA THR A 53 -6.04 6.55 -0.24
C THR A 53 -7.09 6.39 0.87
N LYS A 54 -7.41 7.46 1.61
CA LYS A 54 -8.52 7.45 2.59
C LYS A 54 -9.82 6.84 2.06
N ARG A 55 -10.15 7.01 0.77
CA ARG A 55 -11.36 6.45 0.13
C ARG A 55 -11.23 4.97 -0.26
N THR A 56 -10.04 4.53 -0.64
CA THR A 56 -9.79 3.17 -1.13
C THR A 56 -9.35 2.22 -0.01
N ARG A 57 -9.02 2.75 1.18
CA ARG A 57 -8.62 1.95 2.34
C ARG A 57 -9.80 1.14 2.87
N THR A 58 -9.55 -0.14 3.18
CA THR A 58 -10.58 -1.02 3.75
C THR A 58 -10.99 -0.56 5.14
N TYR A 59 -12.27 -0.74 5.49
CA TYR A 59 -12.80 -0.36 6.80
C TYR A 59 -11.96 -0.92 7.95
N SER A 60 -11.59 -2.20 7.88
CA SER A 60 -10.79 -2.85 8.92
C SER A 60 -9.38 -2.23 9.05
N ALA A 61 -8.77 -1.78 7.96
CA ALA A 61 -7.49 -1.09 8.00
C ALA A 61 -7.62 0.29 8.67
N THR A 62 -8.67 1.04 8.33
CA THR A 62 -8.97 2.32 8.99
C THR A 62 -9.20 2.15 10.49
N VAL A 63 -10.00 1.18 10.91
CA VAL A 63 -10.27 0.92 12.35
C VAL A 63 -9.00 0.55 13.11
N ARG A 64 -8.14 -0.31 12.53
CA ARG A 64 -6.86 -0.68 13.15
C ARG A 64 -5.91 0.51 13.25
N ALA A 65 -5.84 1.34 12.21
CA ALA A 65 -4.98 2.51 12.23
C ALA A 65 -5.50 3.55 13.24
N HIS A 66 -6.81 3.80 13.30
CA HIS A 66 -7.42 4.73 14.25
C HIS A 66 -7.21 4.31 15.72
N SER A 67 -7.28 3.01 16.02
CA SER A 67 -6.99 2.46 17.37
C SER A 67 -5.49 2.34 17.67
N GLY A 68 -4.63 2.60 16.68
CA GLY A 68 -3.19 2.56 16.82
C GLY A 68 -2.60 3.75 17.59
N PRO A 69 -1.33 3.65 18.00
CA PRO A 69 -0.61 4.75 18.64
C PRO A 69 -0.44 5.95 17.71
N VAL A 70 -0.41 7.14 18.31
CA VAL A 70 -0.10 8.40 17.62
C VAL A 70 1.40 8.63 17.66
N PHE A 71 1.99 8.91 16.50
CA PHE A 71 3.40 9.23 16.32
C PHE A 71 3.57 10.71 15.99
N LYS A 72 4.79 11.20 16.20
CA LYS A 72 5.24 12.54 15.80
C LYS A 72 6.31 12.43 14.73
N GLY A 73 6.33 13.39 13.83
CA GLY A 73 7.36 13.51 12.80
C GLY A 73 7.38 14.90 12.18
N VAL A 74 8.25 15.06 11.21
CA VAL A 74 8.43 16.31 10.47
C VAL A 74 8.11 16.04 9.00
N CYS A 75 7.34 16.92 8.37
CA CYS A 75 7.09 16.84 6.95
C CYS A 75 8.41 17.06 6.20
N LYS A 76 8.83 16.05 5.43
CA LYS A 76 10.09 16.10 4.67
C LYS A 76 9.89 16.77 3.33
N ASN A 77 8.85 16.34 2.62
CA ASN A 77 8.40 16.97 1.40
C ASN A 77 6.89 16.75 1.24
N PHE A 78 6.22 17.68 0.57
CA PHE A 78 4.84 17.52 0.17
C PHE A 78 4.60 18.34 -1.10
N SER A 79 3.97 17.71 -2.09
CA SER A 79 3.61 18.36 -3.35
C SER A 79 2.11 18.41 -3.50
N ARG A 80 1.53 19.63 -3.50
CA ARG A 80 0.09 19.83 -3.71
C ARG A 80 -0.37 19.35 -5.08
N SER A 81 0.45 19.54 -6.12
CA SER A 81 0.12 19.12 -7.48
C SER A 81 0.09 17.60 -7.63
N GLN A 82 1.01 16.90 -6.95
CA GLN A 82 1.04 15.44 -6.95
C GLN A 82 0.10 14.81 -5.91
N GLY A 83 -0.33 15.58 -4.92
CA GLY A 83 -1.25 15.13 -3.86
C GLY A 83 -0.62 14.18 -2.85
N HIS A 84 0.71 14.12 -2.75
CA HIS A 84 1.39 13.24 -1.82
C HIS A 84 2.75 13.80 -1.38
N GLY A 85 3.33 13.14 -0.38
CA GLY A 85 4.63 13.50 0.17
C GLY A 85 5.13 12.45 1.15
N PHE A 86 6.10 12.86 1.95
CA PHE A 86 6.77 12.01 2.93
C PHE A 86 6.95 12.72 4.27
N ILE A 87 6.77 11.96 5.35
CA ILE A 87 6.99 12.39 6.73
C ILE A 87 8.17 11.62 7.29
N GLN A 88 9.13 12.34 7.85
CA GLN A 88 10.24 11.76 8.58
C GLN A 88 9.84 11.54 10.04
N PRO A 89 9.87 10.29 10.55
CA PRO A 89 9.54 10.02 11.95
C PRO A 89 10.52 10.65 12.92
N SER A 90 10.02 11.16 14.05
CA SER A 90 10.88 11.69 15.14
C SER A 90 11.79 10.63 15.78
N HIS A 91 11.36 9.37 15.77
CA HIS A 91 12.14 8.24 16.27
C HIS A 91 13.23 7.76 15.27
N GLY A 92 13.38 8.44 14.13
CA GLY A 92 14.18 7.96 13.01
C GLY A 92 13.52 6.79 12.27
N GLY A 93 14.21 6.27 11.26
CA GLY A 93 13.72 5.18 10.40
C GLY A 93 13.40 5.63 8.98
N GLU A 94 12.62 4.81 8.28
CA GLU A 94 12.21 5.08 6.90
C GLU A 94 11.15 6.19 6.83
N ASP A 95 11.22 6.97 5.74
CA ASP A 95 10.22 7.99 5.46
C ASP A 95 8.86 7.36 5.22
N ILE A 96 7.83 7.93 5.85
CA ILE A 96 6.47 7.41 5.79
C ILE A 96 5.70 8.16 4.71
N PHE A 97 5.10 7.41 3.78
CA PHE A 97 4.28 7.97 2.73
C PHE A 97 3.00 8.61 3.30
N VAL A 98 2.67 9.82 2.82
CA VAL A 98 1.42 10.51 3.15
C VAL A 98 0.69 10.91 1.87
N HIS A 99 -0.63 10.75 1.87
CA HIS A 99 -1.51 11.18 0.78
C HIS A 99 -2.35 12.38 1.24
N ILE A 100 -2.66 13.31 0.32
CA ILE A 100 -3.45 14.52 0.59
C ILE A 100 -4.77 14.22 1.30
N SER A 101 -5.45 13.14 0.92
CA SER A 101 -6.72 12.76 1.53
C SER A 101 -6.62 12.38 3.01
N ASP A 102 -5.44 12.04 3.51
CA ASP A 102 -5.20 11.64 4.89
C ASP A 102 -4.68 12.78 5.77
N ILE A 103 -4.46 13.95 5.19
CA ILE A 103 -4.13 15.17 5.91
C ILE A 103 -5.43 15.83 6.37
N ASP A 104 -5.55 16.01 7.68
CA ASP A 104 -6.62 16.75 8.30
C ASP A 104 -6.13 18.17 8.64
N GLY A 105 -6.97 19.17 8.42
CA GLY A 105 -6.67 20.57 8.70
C GLY A 105 -6.84 21.47 7.48
N GLU A 106 -6.61 22.77 7.69
CA GLU A 106 -6.76 23.78 6.65
C GLU A 106 -5.46 24.06 5.88
N TYR A 107 -4.31 23.80 6.51
CA TYR A 107 -2.99 24.10 5.96
C TYR A 107 -2.48 22.98 5.05
N VAL A 108 -1.81 23.39 3.97
CA VAL A 108 -1.00 22.54 3.10
C VAL A 108 0.33 22.30 3.83
N PRO A 109 0.75 21.05 4.10
CA PRO A 109 2.02 20.80 4.75
C PRO A 109 3.19 21.32 3.94
N VAL A 110 4.14 21.93 4.63
CA VAL A 110 5.40 22.41 4.07
C VAL A 110 6.56 21.68 4.73
N GLU A 111 7.69 21.61 4.03
CA GLU A 111 8.92 21.04 4.57
C GLU A 111 9.35 21.68 5.91
N GLY A 112 9.52 20.84 6.91
CA GLY A 112 9.86 21.24 8.28
C GLY A 112 8.67 21.45 9.21
N ASP A 113 7.43 21.28 8.74
CA ASP A 113 6.27 21.29 9.63
C ASP A 113 6.25 20.08 10.54
N GLU A 114 5.98 20.32 11.83
CA GLU A 114 5.78 19.24 12.78
C GLU A 114 4.36 18.71 12.65
N VAL A 115 4.24 17.39 12.53
CA VAL A 115 2.98 16.70 12.33
C VAL A 115 2.82 15.54 13.30
N THR A 116 1.57 15.27 13.66
CA THR A 116 1.15 14.05 14.32
C THR A 116 0.45 13.16 13.31
N TYR A 117 0.66 11.85 13.39
CA TYR A 117 0.05 10.90 12.48
C TYR A 117 -0.12 9.54 13.14
N LYS A 118 -0.99 8.71 12.57
CA LYS A 118 -1.08 7.28 12.88
C LYS A 118 -0.55 6.48 11.70
N VAL A 119 -0.18 5.23 11.93
CA VAL A 119 0.40 4.36 10.91
C VAL A 119 -0.59 3.31 10.46
N CYS A 120 -0.83 3.25 9.16
CA CYS A 120 -1.56 2.16 8.52
C CYS A 120 -0.62 1.34 7.63
N ARG A 121 -0.61 0.02 7.79
CA ARG A 121 0.10 -0.87 6.86
C ARG A 121 -0.70 -1.01 5.56
N VAL A 122 0.00 -1.00 4.43
CA VAL A 122 -0.59 -1.09 3.09
C VAL A 122 -0.73 -2.55 2.66
N PRO A 123 -1.96 -3.09 2.49
CA PRO A 123 -2.19 -4.42 1.92
C PRO A 123 -1.73 -4.51 0.45
N PRO A 124 -1.49 -5.72 -0.11
CA PRO A 124 -1.65 -7.04 0.50
C PRO A 124 -0.43 -7.53 1.30
N LYS A 125 0.77 -7.00 1.00
CA LYS A 125 2.02 -7.48 1.61
C LYS A 125 2.33 -6.85 2.96
N ASN A 126 1.69 -5.74 3.32
CA ASN A 126 1.87 -5.03 4.60
C ASN A 126 3.32 -4.61 4.90
N ILE A 127 4.17 -4.50 3.88
CA ILE A 127 5.58 -4.09 4.00
C ILE A 127 5.67 -2.58 4.19
N LYS A 128 4.91 -1.84 3.38
CA LYS A 128 4.95 -0.38 3.36
C LYS A 128 3.94 0.20 4.33
N VAL A 129 4.34 1.30 4.97
CA VAL A 129 3.51 2.06 5.89
C VAL A 129 3.08 3.37 5.27
N GLN A 130 1.85 3.78 5.62
CA GLN A 130 1.26 5.04 5.24
C GLN A 130 0.85 5.80 6.51
N ALA A 131 1.12 7.10 6.52
CA ALA A 131 0.64 8.02 7.53
C ALA A 131 -0.84 8.32 7.27
N VAL A 132 -1.66 8.16 8.30
CA VAL A 132 -3.10 8.43 8.28
C VAL A 132 -3.47 9.36 9.43
N GLU A 133 -4.58 10.09 9.30
CA GLU A 133 -5.05 11.07 10.31
C GLU A 133 -3.94 12.07 10.65
N VAL A 134 -3.31 12.63 9.61
CA VAL A 134 -2.16 13.51 9.77
C VAL A 134 -2.64 14.90 10.17
N LYS A 135 -2.12 15.43 11.27
CA LYS A 135 -2.46 16.77 11.77
C LYS A 135 -1.19 17.57 12.01
N ILE A 136 -1.13 18.77 11.43
CA ILE A 136 -0.04 19.71 11.64
C ILE A 136 -0.17 20.28 13.06
N ILE A 137 0.89 20.15 13.88
CA ILE A 137 0.93 20.63 15.26
C ILE A 137 1.68 21.96 15.38
N HIS A 138 2.80 22.11 14.65
CA HIS A 138 3.58 23.34 14.61
C HIS A 138 3.93 23.63 13.16
N LEU A 139 3.46 24.78 12.70
CA LEU A 139 3.86 25.35 11.41
C LEU A 139 5.29 25.84 11.55
N LYS A 140 6.12 25.58 10.53
CA LYS A 140 7.48 26.09 10.49
C LYS A 140 7.47 27.63 10.51
N PRO A 141 8.08 28.28 11.51
CA PRO A 141 8.13 29.73 11.57
C PRO A 141 8.99 30.31 10.44
N GLY A 142 8.61 31.47 9.92
CA GLY A 142 9.34 32.15 8.83
C GLY A 142 9.11 31.54 7.45
N THR A 143 8.17 30.60 7.31
CA THR A 143 7.77 30.03 6.02
C THR A 143 6.37 30.49 5.66
N LYS A 144 6.12 30.68 4.36
CA LYS A 144 4.77 30.98 3.86
C LYS A 144 3.97 29.68 3.82
N HIS A 145 2.88 29.64 4.57
CA HIS A 145 1.95 28.51 4.59
C HIS A 145 0.77 28.81 3.69
N GLU A 146 0.36 27.86 2.87
CA GLU A 146 -0.84 27.97 2.06
C GLU A 146 -1.95 27.12 2.70
N THR A 147 -3.20 27.57 2.62
CA THR A 147 -4.35 26.76 2.97
C THR A 147 -4.90 26.03 1.75
N TRP A 148 -5.71 24.98 1.96
CA TRP A 148 -6.40 24.31 0.86
C TRP A 148 -7.35 25.23 0.09
N SER A 149 -7.83 26.31 0.74
CA SER A 149 -8.65 27.39 0.14
C SER A 149 -7.85 28.40 -0.69
N GLY A 150 -6.51 28.33 -0.66
CA GLY A 150 -5.62 29.23 -1.41
C GLY A 150 -5.23 30.51 -0.67
N GLN A 151 -5.49 30.60 0.65
CA GLN A 151 -5.02 31.71 1.47
C GLN A 151 -3.57 31.49 1.88
N ILE A 152 -2.73 32.52 1.72
CA ILE A 152 -1.32 32.47 2.11
C ILE A 152 -1.17 33.18 3.46
N ILE A 153 -0.69 32.44 4.45
CA ILE A 153 -0.49 32.88 5.82
C ILE A 153 1.02 32.85 6.10
N SER A 154 1.58 33.97 6.56
CA SER A 154 2.95 34.01 7.06
C SER A 154 2.94 33.74 8.57
N SER A 155 3.67 32.71 9.00
CA SER A 155 3.91 32.41 10.43
C SER A 155 5.24 32.96 10.90
#